data_AF-Q4JUF8-F1
#
_entry.id   AF-Q4JUF8-F1
#
_cell.length_a   1.000
_cell.length_b   1.000
_cell.length_c   1.000
_cell.angle_alpha   90.00
_cell.angle_beta   90.00
_cell.angle_gamma   90.00
#
_symmetry.space_group_name_H-M   'P 1'
#
loop_
_entity.id
_entity.type
_entity.pdbx_description
1 polymer ?
#
loop_
_entity_poly.entity_id
_entity_poly.type
_entity_poly.pdbx_seq_one_letter_code
_entity_poly.pdbx_strand_id
1 'polypeptide(L)'
;MARKFSRADLDTPTDATRQKKKFNLDGDGVGRVAENIARFLGTGKYLFYQTVIVVAWIGLNLGGMWWNWDPYPFILLNLAFSTQAAYAAPLILLAQNRQDDRDRVSLDEDRRRAAETKADTEFLAREVASVRIAVGETVTRDYLRRELEELNVLLQRIDDKIDDSRRDEEARGDAREN
;
A
#
# COMPACT_ATOMS: atom_id res chain seq x y z
N MET A 1 9.51 28.59 -59.30
CA MET A 1 8.58 28.22 -58.20
C MET A 1 9.30 27.18 -57.34
N ALA A 2 9.74 27.56 -56.14
CA ALA A 2 10.69 26.80 -55.32
C ALA A 2 10.03 25.60 -54.62
N ARG A 3 10.65 24.41 -54.68
CA ARG A 3 10.29 23.26 -53.83
C ARG A 3 10.76 23.55 -52.41
N LYS A 4 9.82 23.70 -51.48
CA LYS A 4 10.08 23.69 -50.04
C LYS A 4 10.47 22.27 -49.62
N PHE A 5 11.70 22.08 -49.17
CA PHE A 5 12.08 20.92 -48.37
C PHE A 5 11.75 21.24 -46.92
N SER A 6 10.74 20.57 -46.34
CA SER A 6 10.47 20.64 -44.91
C SER A 6 11.55 19.86 -44.15
N ARG A 7 12.38 20.60 -43.42
CA ARG A 7 13.13 20.09 -42.27
C ARG A 7 12.16 20.02 -41.10
N ALA A 8 11.81 18.82 -40.66
CA ALA A 8 11.36 18.48 -39.30
C ALA A 8 10.54 17.19 -39.37
N ASP A 9 11.19 16.05 -39.14
CA ASP A 9 10.52 14.94 -38.42
C ASP A 9 11.57 13.97 -37.85
N LEU A 10 12.49 14.53 -37.05
CA LEU A 10 13.60 13.81 -36.43
C LEU A 10 13.47 13.78 -34.91
N ASP A 11 12.23 13.76 -34.40
CA ASP A 11 11.90 13.84 -32.98
C ASP A 11 10.90 12.77 -32.53
N THR A 12 10.99 11.57 -33.11
CA THR A 12 10.41 10.39 -32.46
C THR A 12 11.57 9.60 -31.85
N PRO A 13 11.79 9.67 -30.52
CA PRO A 13 12.60 8.65 -29.88
C PRO A 13 11.88 7.33 -30.15
N THR A 14 12.39 6.57 -31.11
CA THR A 14 11.98 5.19 -31.31
C THR A 14 12.47 4.47 -30.08
N ASP A 15 11.57 4.35 -29.11
CA ASP A 15 11.67 3.42 -28.01
C ASP A 15 11.68 2.03 -28.65
N ALA A 16 12.87 1.61 -29.07
CA ALA A 16 13.17 0.26 -29.49
C ALA A 16 13.14 -0.58 -28.22
N THR A 17 11.96 -0.68 -27.63
CA THR A 17 11.66 -1.56 -26.52
C THR A 17 11.88 -2.96 -27.06
N ARG A 18 13.08 -3.47 -26.82
CA ARG A 18 13.52 -4.82 -27.10
C ARG A 18 12.49 -5.74 -26.47
N GLN A 19 11.52 -6.14 -27.27
CA GLN A 19 10.45 -7.06 -26.90
C GLN A 19 11.12 -8.42 -26.69
N LYS A 20 11.73 -8.60 -25.50
CA LYS A 20 12.20 -9.89 -25.04
C LYS A 20 10.95 -10.74 -24.93
N LYS A 21 10.71 -11.53 -25.97
CA LYS A 21 9.69 -12.56 -26.05
C LYS A 21 9.93 -13.48 -24.85
N LYS A 22 9.23 -13.21 -23.75
CA LYS A 22 9.24 -14.09 -22.58
C LYS A 22 8.66 -15.40 -23.07
N PHE A 23 9.45 -16.45 -23.06
CA PHE A 23 8.92 -17.81 -23.18
C PHE A 23 8.04 -18.03 -21.95
N ASN A 24 6.74 -17.77 -22.09
CA ASN A 24 5.74 -18.28 -21.17
C ASN A 24 5.69 -19.79 -21.40
N LEU A 25 6.65 -20.54 -20.82
CA LEU A 25 6.33 -21.89 -20.40
C LEU A 25 5.18 -21.73 -19.42
N ASP A 26 4.06 -22.41 -19.65
CA ASP A 26 2.83 -22.32 -18.84
C ASP A 26 3.12 -22.47 -17.35
N GLY A 27 3.46 -21.35 -16.70
CA GLY A 27 3.92 -21.29 -15.32
C GLY A 27 2.81 -21.67 -14.34
N ASP A 28 1.55 -21.65 -14.78
CA ASP A 28 0.41 -21.96 -13.92
C ASP A 28 0.36 -23.42 -13.46
N GLY A 29 0.90 -24.37 -14.25
CA GLY A 29 1.00 -25.77 -13.84
C GLY A 29 2.05 -25.97 -12.75
N VAL A 30 3.29 -25.56 -13.05
CA VAL A 30 4.44 -25.69 -12.14
C VAL A 30 4.26 -24.87 -10.87
N GLY A 31 3.59 -23.71 -10.98
CA GLY A 31 3.31 -22.84 -9.85
C GLY A 31 2.41 -23.44 -8.79
N ARG A 32 1.32 -24.06 -9.21
CA ARG A 32 0.39 -24.74 -8.29
C ARG A 32 1.06 -25.92 -7.60
N VAL A 33 1.92 -26.65 -8.31
CA VAL A 33 2.70 -27.75 -7.75
C VAL A 33 3.71 -27.22 -6.72
N ALA A 34 4.47 -26.18 -7.05
CA ALA A 34 5.43 -25.56 -6.13
C ALA A 34 4.76 -25.02 -4.86
N GLU A 35 3.58 -24.41 -4.98
CA GLU A 35 2.82 -23.91 -3.82
C GLU A 35 2.28 -25.03 -2.93
N ASN A 36 1.83 -26.14 -3.51
CA ASN A 36 1.46 -27.34 -2.75
C ASN A 36 2.66 -27.95 -2.03
N ILE A 37 3.81 -28.04 -2.72
CA ILE A 37 5.05 -28.57 -2.15
C ILE A 37 5.56 -27.66 -1.03
N ALA A 38 5.53 -26.34 -1.19
CA ALA A 38 5.92 -25.38 -0.16
C ALA A 38 5.05 -25.51 1.10
N ARG A 39 3.73 -25.62 0.94
CA ARG A 39 2.81 -25.86 2.07
C ARG A 39 3.04 -27.22 2.74
N PHE A 40 3.37 -28.24 1.96
CA PHE A 40 3.64 -29.59 2.47
C PHE A 40 4.96 -29.67 3.24
N LEU A 41 6.05 -29.13 2.68
CA LEU A 41 7.38 -29.09 3.30
C LEU A 41 7.43 -28.17 4.53
N GLY A 42 6.64 -27.09 4.54
CA GLY A 42 6.54 -26.18 5.69
C GLY A 42 5.75 -26.75 6.88
N THR A 43 5.10 -27.91 6.71
CA THR A 43 4.34 -28.58 7.77
C THR A 43 5.20 -29.65 8.44
N GLY A 44 5.24 -29.70 9.78
CA GLY A 44 6.00 -30.72 10.55
C GLY A 44 5.58 -32.18 10.26
N LYS A 45 4.45 -32.38 9.59
CA LYS A 45 3.97 -33.69 9.10
C LYS A 45 4.93 -34.34 8.11
N TYR A 46 5.57 -33.57 7.22
CA TYR A 46 6.50 -34.13 6.24
C TYR A 46 7.72 -34.76 6.95
N LEU A 47 8.31 -34.01 7.89
CA LEU A 47 9.43 -34.49 8.70
C LEU A 47 9.07 -35.76 9.48
N PHE A 48 7.87 -35.80 10.07
CA PHE A 48 7.39 -36.99 10.78
C PHE A 48 7.34 -38.24 9.88
N TYR A 49 6.68 -38.15 8.71
CA TYR A 49 6.61 -39.28 7.78
C TYR A 49 7.99 -39.67 7.25
N GLN A 50 8.87 -38.70 6.95
CA GLN A 50 10.23 -38.97 6.49
C GLN A 50 11.04 -39.73 7.55
N THR A 51 10.97 -39.32 8.82
CA THR A 51 11.64 -40.02 9.92
C THR A 51 11.10 -41.44 10.11
N VAL A 52 9.77 -41.62 10.06
CA VAL A 52 9.15 -42.96 10.18
C VAL A 52 9.63 -43.89 9.07
N ILE A 53 9.71 -43.41 7.83
CA ILE A 53 10.21 -44.21 6.69
C ILE A 53 11.67 -44.62 6.90
N VAL A 54 12.53 -43.69 7.34
CA VAL A 54 13.95 -43.99 7.59
C VAL A 54 14.11 -45.01 8.71
N VAL A 55 13.39 -44.84 9.82
CA VAL A 55 13.43 -45.76 10.96
C VAL A 55 12.89 -47.14 10.56
N ALA A 56 11.81 -47.19 9.78
CA ALA A 56 11.26 -48.44 9.26
C ALA A 56 12.25 -49.14 8.31
N TRP A 57 12.91 -48.40 7.42
CA TRP A 57 13.92 -48.95 6.51
C TRP A 57 15.09 -49.58 7.27
N ILE A 58 15.63 -48.85 8.25
CA ILE A 58 16.71 -49.32 9.12
C ILE A 58 16.25 -50.55 9.91
N GLY A 59 15.06 -50.52 10.49
CA GLY A 59 14.49 -51.62 11.27
C GLY A 59 14.25 -52.89 10.44
N LEU A 60 13.73 -52.75 9.22
CA LEU A 60 13.52 -53.86 8.28
C LEU A 60 14.84 -54.49 7.83
N ASN A 61 15.89 -53.69 7.58
CA ASN A 61 17.21 -54.21 7.21
C ASN A 61 17.96 -54.84 8.38
N LEU A 62 17.90 -54.24 9.58
CA LEU A 62 18.52 -54.80 10.79
C LEU A 62 17.85 -56.10 11.25
N GLY A 63 16.53 -56.21 11.05
CA GLY A 63 15.75 -57.38 11.41
C GLY A 63 16.07 -58.64 10.58
N GLY A 64 16.89 -58.51 9.52
CA GLY A 64 17.44 -59.64 8.79
C GLY A 64 16.38 -60.65 8.34
N MET A 65 15.22 -60.17 7.88
CA MET A 65 14.15 -61.03 7.37
C MET A 65 14.55 -61.56 5.99
N TRP A 66 15.49 -62.51 6.03
CA TRP A 66 15.97 -63.41 4.99
C TRP A 66 16.82 -62.85 3.84
N TRP A 67 16.90 -61.54 3.66
CA TRP A 67 17.68 -60.97 2.57
C TRP A 67 18.11 -59.55 2.94
N ASN A 68 19.34 -59.38 3.43
CA ASN A 68 19.91 -58.07 3.77
C ASN A 68 20.11 -57.25 2.48
N TRP A 69 19.06 -56.58 2.00
CA TRP A 69 19.06 -55.84 0.74
C TRP A 69 19.90 -54.57 0.80
N ASP A 70 20.12 -54.02 2.00
CA ASP A 70 20.94 -52.81 2.22
C ASP A 70 21.75 -52.94 3.53
N PRO A 71 22.83 -53.76 3.56
CA PRO A 71 23.66 -53.93 4.74
C PRO A 71 24.29 -52.60 5.19
N TYR A 72 24.58 -52.47 6.49
CA TYR A 72 25.33 -51.32 7.03
C TYR A 72 26.62 -51.10 6.21
N PRO A 73 26.86 -49.92 5.61
CA PRO A 73 26.37 -48.57 5.97
C PRO A 73 25.14 -48.02 5.20
N PHE A 74 24.21 -48.85 4.70
CA PHE A 74 22.99 -48.46 3.98
C PHE A 74 23.24 -47.64 2.69
N ILE A 75 23.91 -48.25 1.71
CA ILE A 75 24.29 -47.58 0.45
C ILE A 75 23.08 -47.14 -0.38
N LEU A 76 21.99 -47.92 -0.38
CA LEU A 76 20.80 -47.60 -1.16
C LEU A 76 20.04 -46.43 -0.55
N LEU A 77 19.91 -46.40 0.77
CA LEU A 77 19.34 -45.28 1.49
C LEU A 77 20.16 -44.00 1.24
N ASN A 78 21.48 -44.08 1.31
CA ASN A 78 22.35 -42.95 1.02
C ASN A 78 22.21 -42.45 -0.43
N LEU A 79 22.16 -43.37 -1.40
CA LEU A 79 21.94 -43.04 -2.79
C LEU A 79 20.59 -42.33 -2.99
N ALA A 80 19.53 -42.83 -2.37
CA ALA A 80 18.20 -42.22 -2.43
C ALA A 80 18.21 -40.79 -1.87
N PHE A 81 18.84 -40.56 -0.71
CA PHE A 81 19.00 -39.22 -0.14
C PHE A 81 19.81 -38.29 -1.04
N SER A 82 20.88 -38.80 -1.65
CA SER A 82 21.72 -38.04 -2.58
C SER A 82 20.92 -37.59 -3.81
N THR A 83 20.13 -38.49 -4.40
CA THR A 83 19.24 -38.15 -5.52
C THR A 83 18.12 -37.20 -5.09
N GLN A 84 17.54 -37.40 -3.89
CA GLN A 84 16.52 -36.51 -3.34
C GLN A 84 17.04 -35.09 -3.19
N ALA A 85 18.24 -34.91 -2.64
CA ALA A 85 18.88 -33.60 -2.52
C ALA A 85 19.19 -32.99 -3.88
N ALA A 86 19.67 -33.79 -4.84
CA ALA A 86 19.98 -33.32 -6.19
C ALA A 86 18.74 -32.79 -6.94
N TYR A 87 17.57 -33.43 -6.77
CA TYR A 87 16.32 -32.95 -7.37
C TYR A 87 15.66 -31.81 -6.58
N ALA A 88 15.96 -31.69 -5.27
CA ALA A 88 15.45 -30.59 -4.46
C ALA A 88 15.97 -29.23 -4.94
N ALA A 89 17.25 -29.12 -5.29
CA ALA A 89 17.86 -27.86 -5.73
C ALA A 89 17.12 -27.16 -6.91
N PRO A 90 16.87 -27.82 -8.06
CA PRO A 90 16.13 -27.20 -9.16
C PRO A 90 14.67 -26.89 -8.81
N LEU A 91 14.04 -27.71 -7.97
CA LEU A 91 12.67 -27.47 -7.53
C LEU A 91 12.57 -26.24 -6.61
N ILE A 92 13.54 -26.07 -5.71
CA ILE A 92 13.67 -24.90 -4.84
C ILE A 92 13.91 -23.65 -5.69
N LEU A 93 14.80 -23.71 -6.68
CA LEU A 93 15.06 -22.57 -7.59
C LEU A 93 13.80 -22.14 -8.35
N LEU A 94 12.98 -23.09 -8.81
CA LEU A 94 11.69 -22.78 -9.44
C LEU A 94 10.70 -22.15 -8.46
N ALA A 95 10.66 -22.63 -7.21
CA ALA A 95 9.83 -22.05 -6.17
C ALA A 95 10.29 -20.62 -5.81
N GLN A 96 11.60 -20.39 -5.72
CA GLN A 96 12.21 -19.09 -5.43
C GLN A 96 11.94 -18.08 -6.54
N ASN A 97 12.19 -18.41 -7.81
CA ASN A 97 11.89 -17.52 -8.93
C ASN A 97 10.43 -17.02 -8.93
N ARG A 98 9.49 -17.87 -8.50
CA ARG A 98 8.08 -17.49 -8.37
C ARG A 98 7.78 -16.64 -7.14
N GLN A 99 8.49 -16.84 -6.05
CA GLN A 99 8.40 -15.95 -4.88
C GLN A 99 8.92 -14.57 -5.27
N ASP A 100 10.10 -14.50 -5.91
CA ASP A 100 10.70 -13.25 -6.38
C ASP A 100 9.80 -12.51 -7.37
N ASP A 101 9.15 -13.22 -8.30
CA ASP A 101 8.19 -12.62 -9.24
C ASP A 101 6.97 -12.03 -8.51
N ARG A 102 6.43 -12.73 -7.49
CA ARG A 102 5.31 -12.22 -6.67
C ARG A 102 5.71 -11.01 -5.84
N ASP A 103 6.88 -11.09 -5.20
CA ASP A 103 7.43 -10.01 -4.38
C ASP A 103 7.76 -8.78 -5.21
N ARG A 104 8.18 -8.96 -6.48
CA ARG A 104 8.37 -7.85 -7.40
C ARG A 104 7.06 -7.14 -7.72
N VAL A 105 5.98 -7.89 -8.00
CA VAL A 105 4.67 -7.30 -8.31
C VAL A 105 4.12 -6.55 -7.10
N SER A 106 4.21 -7.12 -5.89
CA SER A 106 3.75 -6.44 -4.67
C SER A 106 4.54 -5.16 -4.40
N LEU A 107 5.87 -5.18 -4.58
CA LEU A 107 6.71 -4.00 -4.43
C LEU A 107 6.37 -2.90 -5.45
N ASP A 108 6.09 -3.25 -6.70
CA ASP A 108 5.72 -2.28 -7.72
C ASP A 108 4.32 -1.69 -7.45
N GLU A 109 3.37 -2.48 -6.95
CA GLU A 109 2.07 -1.98 -6.48
C GLU A 109 2.21 -1.04 -5.28
N ASP A 110 3.01 -1.40 -4.28
CA ASP A 110 3.25 -0.57 -3.10
C ASP A 110 3.90 0.76 -3.47
N ARG A 111 4.87 0.75 -4.39
CA ARG A 111 5.46 1.98 -4.95
C ARG A 111 4.41 2.85 -5.64
N ARG A 112 3.53 2.25 -6.44
CA ARG A 112 2.46 3.00 -7.12
C ARG A 112 1.50 3.64 -6.12
N ARG A 113 1.05 2.87 -5.12
CA ARG A 113 0.18 3.37 -4.03
C ARG A 113 0.85 4.48 -3.23
N ALA A 114 2.14 4.36 -2.94
CA ALA A 114 2.89 5.40 -2.23
C ALA A 114 3.00 6.69 -3.06
N ALA A 115 3.21 6.57 -4.37
CA ALA A 115 3.22 7.72 -5.28
C ALA A 115 1.85 8.39 -5.37
N GLU A 116 0.76 7.63 -5.50
CA GLU A 116 -0.62 8.11 -5.50
C GLU A 116 -0.95 8.83 -4.17
N THR A 117 -0.64 8.20 -3.03
CA THR A 117 -0.87 8.78 -1.69
C THR A 117 -0.10 10.08 -1.50
N LYS A 118 1.15 10.13 -1.97
CA LYS A 118 1.95 11.36 -1.93
C LYS A 118 1.31 12.47 -2.77
N ALA A 119 0.87 12.17 -4.00
CA ALA A 119 0.22 13.13 -4.87
C ALA A 119 -1.09 13.67 -4.27
N ASP A 120 -1.92 12.80 -3.71
CA ASP A 120 -3.15 13.18 -2.99
C ASP A 120 -2.85 14.09 -1.79
N THR A 121 -1.78 13.77 -1.04
CA THR A 121 -1.38 14.58 0.11
C THR A 121 -0.88 15.96 -0.31
N GLU A 122 -0.09 16.05 -1.40
CA GLU A 122 0.35 17.31 -1.98
C GLU A 122 -0.83 18.13 -2.53
N PHE A 123 -1.80 17.47 -3.16
CA PHE A 123 -3.03 18.10 -3.64
C PHE A 123 -3.84 18.67 -2.47
N LEU A 124 -4.14 17.87 -1.45
CA LEU A 124 -4.85 18.31 -0.26
C LEU A 124 -4.12 19.44 0.46
N ALA A 125 -2.80 19.38 0.59
CA ALA A 125 -2.01 20.45 1.19
C ALA A 125 -2.12 21.76 0.39
N ARG A 126 -2.12 21.68 -0.94
CA ARG A 126 -2.31 22.84 -1.82
C ARG A 126 -3.73 23.41 -1.72
N GLU A 127 -4.75 22.56 -1.68
CA GLU A 127 -6.15 22.97 -1.50
C GLU A 127 -6.37 23.60 -0.12
N VAL A 128 -5.80 23.04 0.95
CA VAL A 128 -5.89 23.66 2.28
C VAL A 128 -5.16 25.00 2.31
N ALA A 129 -4.00 25.11 1.64
CA ALA A 129 -3.28 26.37 1.56
C ALA A 129 -4.06 27.44 0.77
N SER A 130 -4.69 27.08 -0.36
CA SER A 130 -5.52 28.01 -1.15
C SER A 130 -6.76 28.45 -0.39
N VAL A 131 -7.46 27.51 0.27
CA VAL A 131 -8.60 27.80 1.15
C VAL A 131 -8.18 28.70 2.30
N ARG A 132 -7.03 28.46 2.92
CA ARG A 132 -6.51 29.31 4.01
C ARG A 132 -6.23 30.74 3.55
N ILE A 133 -5.70 30.93 2.35
CA ILE A 133 -5.49 32.27 1.78
C ILE A 133 -6.83 32.96 1.52
N ALA A 134 -7.78 32.27 0.86
CA ALA A 134 -9.10 32.82 0.57
C ALA A 134 -9.88 33.20 1.85
N VAL A 135 -9.86 32.34 2.88
CA VAL A 135 -10.48 32.64 4.19
C VAL A 135 -9.72 33.75 4.93
N GLY A 136 -8.39 33.75 4.87
CA GLY A 136 -7.56 34.80 5.47
C GLY A 136 -7.81 36.18 4.86
N GLU A 137 -8.14 36.26 3.57
CA GLU A 137 -8.61 37.50 2.94
C GLU A 137 -10.04 37.87 3.33
N THR A 138 -10.96 36.89 3.41
CA THR A 138 -12.40 37.15 3.58
C THR A 138 -12.83 37.41 5.03
N VAL A 139 -12.13 36.85 6.02
CA VAL A 139 -12.30 37.18 7.45
C VAL A 139 -11.19 38.13 7.88
N THR A 140 -11.14 39.31 7.26
CA THR A 140 -10.12 40.29 7.61
C THR A 140 -10.42 40.90 8.98
N ARG A 141 -9.38 41.29 9.72
CA ARG A 141 -9.48 42.07 10.95
C ARG A 141 -10.43 43.27 10.78
N ASP A 142 -10.46 43.87 9.60
CA ASP A 142 -11.31 45.01 9.26
C ASP A 142 -12.79 44.64 9.17
N TYR A 143 -13.15 43.45 8.67
CA TYR A 143 -14.53 42.95 8.72
C TYR A 143 -14.96 42.73 10.16
N LEU A 144 -14.15 42.01 10.95
CA LEU A 144 -14.41 41.81 12.38
C LEU A 144 -14.47 43.14 13.15
N ARG A 145 -13.63 44.11 12.81
CA ARG A 145 -13.67 45.45 13.41
C ARG A 145 -14.94 46.20 13.06
N ARG A 146 -15.33 46.17 11.79
CA ARG A 146 -16.50 46.86 11.29
C ARG A 146 -17.77 46.27 11.89
N GLU A 147 -17.86 44.94 12.00
CA GLU A 147 -18.97 44.27 12.66
C GLU A 147 -19.03 44.56 14.17
N LEU A 148 -17.86 44.60 14.84
CA LEU A 148 -17.78 45.01 16.24
C LEU A 148 -18.17 46.47 16.45
N GLU A 149 -17.77 47.37 15.56
CA GLU A 149 -18.19 48.78 15.58
C GLU A 149 -19.70 48.92 15.36
N GLU A 150 -20.25 48.21 14.37
CA GLU A 150 -21.69 48.23 14.08
C GLU A 150 -22.51 47.71 15.27
N LEU A 151 -22.07 46.62 15.90
CA LEU A 151 -22.68 46.11 17.14
C LEU A 151 -22.61 47.13 18.29
N ASN A 152 -21.50 47.84 18.44
CA ASN A 152 -21.32 48.83 19.50
C ASN A 152 -22.22 50.06 19.28
N VAL A 153 -22.35 50.51 18.03
CA VAL A 153 -23.27 51.59 17.64
C VAL A 153 -24.73 51.19 17.88
N LEU A 154 -25.10 49.96 17.53
CA LEU A 154 -26.45 49.44 17.80
C LEU A 154 -26.75 49.38 19.30
N LEU A 155 -25.79 48.98 20.12
CA LEU A 155 -25.93 48.98 21.58
C LEU A 155 -26.08 50.39 22.15
N GLN A 156 -25.26 51.35 21.73
CA GLN A 156 -25.39 52.75 22.15
C GLN A 156 -26.75 53.33 21.80
N ARG A 157 -27.25 53.07 20.59
CA ARG A 157 -28.57 53.53 20.16
C ARG A 157 -29.71 52.95 21.00
N ILE A 158 -29.57 51.71 21.46
CA ILE A 158 -30.54 51.09 22.38
C ILE A 158 -30.47 51.78 23.75
N ASP A 159 -29.26 52.03 24.27
CA ASP A 159 -29.05 52.67 25.57
C ASP A 159 -29.62 54.10 25.59
N ASP A 160 -29.30 54.92 24.58
CA ASP A 160 -29.84 56.28 24.42
C ASP A 160 -31.37 56.28 24.38
N LYS A 161 -31.96 55.31 23.69
CA LYS A 161 -33.43 55.20 23.56
C LYS A 161 -34.10 54.75 24.85
N ILE A 162 -33.42 53.92 25.66
CA ILE A 162 -33.88 53.56 27.00
C ILE A 162 -33.81 54.78 27.91
N ASP A 163 -32.73 55.57 27.85
CA ASP A 163 -32.56 56.75 28.69
C ASP A 163 -33.55 57.87 28.34
N ASP A 164 -33.83 58.12 27.06
CA ASP A 164 -34.90 59.04 26.63
C ASP A 164 -36.28 58.56 27.11
N SER A 165 -36.55 57.26 27.02
CA SER A 165 -37.82 56.70 27.52
C SER A 165 -37.97 56.84 29.04
N ARG A 166 -36.88 56.70 29.80
CA ARG A 166 -36.87 56.96 31.25
C ARG A 166 -37.12 58.44 31.56
N ARG A 167 -36.47 59.36 30.85
CA ARG A 167 -36.68 60.81 31.04
C ARG A 167 -38.12 61.23 30.73
N ASP A 168 -38.71 60.66 29.68
CA ASP A 168 -40.12 60.89 29.35
C ASP A 168 -41.07 60.34 30.42
N GLU A 169 -40.74 59.21 31.07
CA GLU A 169 -41.49 58.68 32.20
C GLU A 169 -41.35 59.55 33.46
N GLU A 170 -40.15 60.03 33.78
CA GLU A 170 -39.88 60.94 34.90
C GLU A 170 -40.62 62.28 34.71
N ALA A 171 -40.54 62.89 33.52
CA ALA A 171 -41.25 64.13 33.22
C ALA A 171 -42.78 63.99 33.28
N ARG A 172 -43.31 62.81 32.93
CA ARG A 172 -44.74 62.49 33.08
C ARG A 172 -45.13 62.18 34.53
N GLY A 173 -44.20 61.72 35.36
CA GLY A 173 -44.38 61.54 36.80
C GLY A 173 -44.48 62.87 37.52
N ASP A 174 -43.54 63.79 37.29
CA ASP A 174 -43.51 65.12 37.89
C ASP A 174 -44.74 65.97 37.50
N ALA A 175 -45.24 65.82 36.27
CA ALA A 175 -46.46 66.51 35.82
C ALA A 175 -47.75 65.98 36.47
N ARG A 176 -47.71 64.86 37.20
CA ARG A 176 -48.85 64.27 37.93
C ARG A 176 -48.81 64.54 39.44
N GLU A 177 -47.70 65.03 39.97
CA GLU A 177 -47.50 65.28 41.41
C GLU A 177 -47.74 66.76 41.82
N ASN A 178 -48.03 67.65 40.86
CA ASN A 178 -48.36 69.06 41.08
C ASN A 178 -49.81 69.38 40.66
#